data_AF-A0A4Z1G8J3-F1
#
_entry.id   AF-A0A4Z1G8J3-F1
#
_cell.length_a   1.000
_cell.length_b   1.000
_cell.length_c   1.000
_cell.angle_alpha   90.00
_cell.angle_beta   90.00
_cell.angle_gamma   90.00
#
_symmetry.space_group_name_H-M   'P 1'
#
loop_
_entity.id
_entity.type
_entity.pdbx_description
1 polymer ?
#
loop_
_entity_poly.entity_id
_entity_poly.type
_entity_poly.pdbx_seq_one_letter_code
_entity_poly.pdbx_strand_id
1 'polypeptide(L)'
;MTQPNRVRAQKKLSTIEGGKDLDPSTESQPQSQPQSQPHLQLPTPPSSSTPTPSSSSSSSTQTQTQTQTLTPTRKQKRRALLAESLALSLHNSSFPIPAPESDVPSSPTILISPHHLTPPTFNLPPTMSTPTRLLICSIGNPAPYTNTLHSAGHTILSLLAPSLSNPPFQKSRSYGNGLLSPGSTYTLWKSSSLMNVSGVGVTSAWTSFQRESSSAECKLVVIHDELELPAGRINVKPGSNSPKGHNGLKSIRDTLRGQPYTRIGIGIGRPESRDAGVVANYVLRKMSAEEKRKIEGCVGKVLEELARLSGE
;
A
#
# COMPACT_ATOMS: atom_id res chain seq x y z
N MET A 1 69.65 6.68 26.40
CA MET A 1 68.38 7.14 27.00
C MET A 1 67.68 5.96 27.67
N THR A 2 66.63 6.21 28.44
CA THR A 2 66.13 5.37 29.56
C THR A 2 65.78 3.91 29.23
N GLN A 3 66.02 3.00 30.19
CA GLN A 3 65.68 1.58 30.14
C GLN A 3 64.20 1.26 30.51
N PRO A 4 63.67 0.07 30.16
CA PRO A 4 62.35 -0.40 30.56
C PRO A 4 62.33 -0.95 32.01
N ASN A 5 61.14 -1.29 32.52
CA ASN A 5 61.01 -2.05 33.77
C ASN A 5 59.93 -3.16 33.68
N ARG A 6 59.95 -4.11 34.63
CA ARG A 6 59.47 -5.50 34.47
C ARG A 6 58.94 -6.08 35.80
N VAL A 7 58.10 -7.12 35.72
CA VAL A 7 57.59 -7.97 36.85
C VAL A 7 56.82 -7.20 37.97
N ARG A 8 56.07 -7.82 38.90
CA ARG A 8 55.80 -9.25 39.22
C ARG A 8 54.37 -9.43 39.73
N ALA A 9 53.83 -10.66 39.65
CA ALA A 9 52.58 -11.04 40.32
C ALA A 9 52.82 -11.60 41.74
N GLN A 10 51.76 -11.68 42.56
CA GLN A 10 51.58 -12.78 43.52
C GLN A 10 50.12 -13.00 43.95
N LYS A 11 49.89 -14.11 44.67
CA LYS A 11 48.58 -14.74 44.97
C LYS A 11 48.64 -15.33 46.38
N LYS A 12 47.61 -15.15 47.20
CA LYS A 12 47.33 -16.06 48.33
C LYS A 12 45.85 -16.02 48.77
N LEU A 13 45.47 -17.02 49.57
CA LEU A 13 44.11 -17.32 50.03
C LEU A 13 44.02 -17.23 51.57
N SER A 14 42.80 -17.45 52.07
CA SER A 14 42.41 -18.05 53.36
C SER A 14 42.43 -17.23 54.66
N THR A 15 41.64 -17.54 55.71
CA THR A 15 40.26 -18.13 55.94
C THR A 15 39.96 -17.96 57.47
N ILE A 16 38.75 -18.27 57.94
CA ILE A 16 38.36 -18.77 59.30
C ILE A 16 37.64 -17.79 60.29
N GLU A 17 36.41 -18.20 60.67
CA GLU A 17 35.59 -18.03 61.92
C GLU A 17 35.31 -16.65 62.58
N GLY A 18 34.22 -16.48 63.36
CA GLY A 18 33.04 -17.35 63.57
C GLY A 18 32.21 -17.11 64.86
N GLY A 19 30.91 -17.48 64.86
CA GLY A 19 29.99 -17.45 66.02
C GLY A 19 29.39 -16.07 66.38
N LYS A 20 28.31 -15.90 67.16
CA LYS A 20 27.33 -16.75 67.91
C LYS A 20 26.08 -15.87 68.24
N ASP A 21 24.87 -16.26 68.66
CA ASP A 21 24.07 -17.52 68.83
C ASP A 21 22.58 -17.10 69.12
N LEU A 22 21.65 -18.06 69.35
CA LEU A 22 20.31 -17.97 70.00
C LEU A 22 19.04 -17.65 69.17
N ASP A 23 17.88 -18.03 69.74
CA ASP A 23 16.72 -18.66 69.04
C ASP A 23 15.32 -18.12 69.55
N PRO A 24 14.15 -18.83 69.56
CA PRO A 24 12.98 -18.36 68.80
C PRO A 24 11.67 -18.13 69.60
N SER A 25 10.63 -17.56 68.95
CA SER A 25 9.20 -17.84 69.24
C SER A 25 8.22 -17.30 68.18
N THR A 26 7.21 -18.11 67.84
CA THR A 26 5.78 -17.81 67.57
C THR A 26 5.36 -16.63 66.65
N GLU A 27 4.54 -16.90 65.62
CA GLU A 27 3.10 -16.51 65.55
C GLU A 27 2.45 -16.79 64.15
N SER A 28 1.29 -17.49 64.16
CA SER A 28 0.18 -17.51 63.17
C SER A 28 0.39 -17.59 61.63
N GLN A 29 -0.38 -18.48 60.99
CA GLN A 29 -0.88 -18.32 59.62
C GLN A 29 -2.12 -17.42 59.57
N PRO A 30 -2.45 -16.83 58.42
CA PRO A 30 -3.84 -16.61 58.00
C PRO A 30 -4.24 -17.49 56.81
N GLN A 31 -5.47 -17.98 56.82
CA GLN A 31 -6.04 -18.84 55.76
C GLN A 31 -6.53 -18.03 54.55
N SER A 32 -6.39 -18.58 53.35
CA SER A 32 -6.98 -18.03 52.12
C SER A 32 -8.46 -18.42 51.98
N GLN A 33 -9.37 -17.46 52.16
CA GLN A 33 -10.78 -17.63 51.78
C GLN A 33 -11.00 -17.32 50.28
N PRO A 34 -11.84 -18.08 49.56
CA PRO A 34 -12.19 -17.78 48.17
C PRO A 34 -13.26 -16.67 48.12
N GLN A 35 -12.97 -15.55 47.46
CA GLN A 35 -13.98 -14.52 47.19
C GLN A 35 -14.88 -14.89 46.00
N SER A 36 -16.20 -14.84 46.23
CA SER A 36 -17.23 -15.15 45.24
C SER A 36 -17.32 -14.11 44.12
N GLN A 37 -17.40 -14.55 42.86
CA GLN A 37 -17.69 -13.65 41.74
C GLN A 37 -19.19 -13.27 41.69
N PRO A 38 -19.55 -12.00 41.51
CA PRO A 38 -20.92 -11.63 41.14
C PRO A 38 -21.19 -12.01 39.67
N HIS A 39 -22.21 -12.82 39.45
CA HIS A 39 -22.54 -13.38 38.15
C HIS A 39 -23.18 -12.33 37.23
N LEU A 40 -22.44 -11.80 36.23
CA LEU A 40 -23.00 -10.85 35.26
C LEU A 40 -24.05 -11.53 34.38
N GLN A 41 -25.29 -11.05 34.48
CA GLN A 41 -26.46 -11.65 33.84
C GLN A 41 -26.69 -11.04 32.45
N LEU A 42 -26.62 -11.87 31.41
CA LEU A 42 -26.92 -11.42 30.04
C LEU A 42 -28.42 -11.11 29.89
N PRO A 43 -28.79 -10.01 29.21
CA PRO A 43 -30.18 -9.77 28.81
C PRO A 43 -30.57 -10.75 27.69
N THR A 44 -31.75 -11.38 27.82
CA THR A 44 -32.33 -12.24 26.79
C THR A 44 -32.95 -11.41 25.65
N PRO A 45 -32.91 -11.88 24.39
CA PRO A 45 -33.61 -11.22 23.30
C PRO A 45 -35.13 -11.44 23.39
N PRO A 46 -35.97 -10.45 23.01
CA PRO A 46 -37.41 -10.62 23.00
C PRO A 46 -37.86 -11.56 21.88
N SER A 47 -38.79 -12.47 22.19
CA SER A 47 -39.36 -13.43 21.24
C SER A 47 -40.42 -12.79 20.35
N SER A 48 -40.14 -12.64 19.06
CA SER A 48 -41.13 -12.23 18.05
C SER A 48 -41.98 -13.43 17.61
N SER A 49 -43.19 -13.55 18.14
CA SER A 49 -44.17 -14.54 17.68
C SER A 49 -44.84 -14.10 16.38
N THR A 50 -44.87 -14.99 15.40
CA THR A 50 -45.70 -14.87 14.20
C THR A 50 -47.12 -15.38 14.46
N PRO A 51 -48.13 -14.74 13.87
CA PRO A 51 -49.32 -15.43 13.37
C PRO A 51 -49.17 -15.73 11.87
N THR A 52 -49.89 -16.75 11.39
CA THR A 52 -49.93 -17.14 9.97
C THR A 52 -51.28 -16.72 9.34
N PRO A 53 -51.77 -17.19 8.17
CA PRO A 53 -52.22 -16.27 7.13
C PRO A 53 -53.75 -16.19 6.99
N SER A 54 -54.22 -15.13 6.32
CA SER A 54 -55.56 -15.06 5.72
C SER A 54 -55.46 -14.57 4.27
N SER A 55 -56.49 -14.84 3.47
CA SER A 55 -56.41 -14.89 2.00
C SER A 55 -57.36 -13.92 1.29
N SER A 56 -57.14 -13.76 -0.03
CA SER A 56 -57.87 -12.88 -0.96
C SER A 56 -57.66 -11.36 -0.71
N SER A 57 -57.56 -10.51 -1.72
CA SER A 57 -58.30 -10.53 -2.99
C SER A 57 -57.50 -9.98 -4.18
N SER A 58 -58.04 -10.16 -5.38
CA SER A 58 -57.41 -9.81 -6.66
C SER A 58 -57.74 -8.40 -7.13
N SER A 59 -56.74 -7.64 -7.58
CA SER A 59 -56.96 -6.50 -8.48
C SER A 59 -55.79 -6.33 -9.46
N SER A 60 -56.11 -6.38 -10.76
CA SER A 60 -55.17 -6.21 -11.86
C SER A 60 -55.17 -4.77 -12.37
N THR A 61 -54.00 -4.14 -12.50
CA THR A 61 -53.84 -2.85 -13.19
C THR A 61 -52.65 -2.92 -14.16
N GLN A 62 -52.75 -2.20 -15.27
CA GLN A 62 -52.01 -2.46 -16.51
C GLN A 62 -50.65 -1.75 -16.60
N THR A 63 -49.80 -2.30 -17.45
CA THR A 63 -48.58 -1.68 -17.98
C THR A 63 -48.85 -0.29 -18.56
N GLN A 64 -48.04 0.72 -18.18
CA GLN A 64 -47.87 1.94 -18.98
C GLN A 64 -46.38 2.23 -19.20
N THR A 65 -45.90 1.95 -20.40
CA THR A 65 -44.54 2.26 -20.84
C THR A 65 -44.44 3.73 -21.23
N GLN A 66 -44.14 4.62 -20.28
CA GLN A 66 -43.91 6.04 -20.57
C GLN A 66 -42.50 6.26 -21.15
N THR A 67 -42.41 6.36 -22.48
CA THR A 67 -41.17 6.69 -23.20
C THR A 67 -40.78 8.15 -22.95
N GLN A 68 -39.98 8.40 -21.90
CA GLN A 68 -39.44 9.74 -21.63
C GLN A 68 -38.37 10.10 -22.67
N THR A 69 -38.68 11.08 -23.53
CA THR A 69 -37.74 11.66 -24.51
C THR A 69 -36.73 12.58 -23.83
N LEU A 70 -35.74 11.97 -23.17
CA LEU A 70 -34.65 12.68 -22.49
C LEU A 70 -33.88 13.59 -23.45
N THR A 71 -33.97 14.90 -23.24
CA THR A 71 -33.19 15.88 -24.01
C THR A 71 -31.70 15.76 -23.64
N PRO A 72 -30.78 15.70 -24.63
CA PRO A 72 -29.38 15.40 -24.35
C PRO A 72 -28.70 16.56 -23.60
N THR A 73 -28.12 16.23 -22.44
CA THR A 73 -27.45 17.19 -21.55
C THR A 73 -26.28 17.89 -22.23
N ARG A 74 -25.86 19.06 -21.72
CA ARG A 74 -24.66 19.79 -22.18
C ARG A 74 -23.40 18.89 -22.26
N LYS A 75 -23.26 17.91 -21.35
CA LYS A 75 -22.14 16.95 -21.35
C LYS A 75 -22.25 15.89 -22.45
N GLN A 76 -23.46 15.45 -22.81
CA GLN A 76 -23.69 14.54 -23.94
C GLN A 76 -23.50 15.26 -25.28
N LYS A 77 -24.08 16.46 -25.47
CA LYS A 77 -23.86 17.27 -26.69
C LYS A 77 -22.37 17.54 -26.95
N ARG A 78 -21.60 17.86 -25.90
CA ARG A 78 -20.14 18.09 -26.02
C ARG A 78 -19.33 16.81 -26.33
N ARG A 79 -19.83 15.60 -26.01
CA ARG A 79 -19.22 14.33 -26.46
C ARG A 79 -19.56 13.99 -27.90
N ALA A 80 -20.77 14.30 -28.37
CA ALA A 80 -21.17 14.10 -29.77
C ALA A 80 -20.30 14.93 -30.72
N LEU A 81 -20.19 16.24 -30.47
CA LEU A 81 -19.35 17.15 -31.29
C LEU A 81 -17.86 16.74 -31.31
N LEU A 82 -17.35 16.16 -30.22
CA LEU A 82 -15.97 15.65 -30.18
C LEU A 82 -15.78 14.39 -31.04
N ALA A 83 -16.75 13.47 -31.03
CA ALA A 83 -16.72 12.30 -31.89
C ALA A 83 -16.83 12.67 -33.39
N GLU A 84 -17.67 13.65 -33.70
CA GLU A 84 -17.85 14.21 -35.05
C GLU A 84 -16.56 14.89 -35.56
N SER A 85 -15.90 15.70 -34.72
CA SER A 85 -14.59 16.27 -35.06
C SER A 85 -13.48 15.23 -35.26
N LEU A 86 -13.56 14.08 -34.58
CA LEU A 86 -12.57 13.01 -34.71
C LEU A 86 -12.77 12.22 -36.01
N ALA A 87 -14.02 11.99 -36.43
CA ALA A 87 -14.36 11.33 -37.69
C ALA A 87 -13.86 12.12 -38.93
N LEU A 88 -13.91 13.45 -38.86
CA LEU A 88 -13.38 14.35 -39.90
C LEU A 88 -11.85 14.34 -40.00
N SER A 89 -11.13 13.90 -38.96
CA SER A 89 -9.66 13.96 -38.91
C SER A 89 -8.94 12.74 -39.51
N LEU A 90 -9.67 11.76 -40.06
CA LEU A 90 -9.12 10.46 -40.50
C LEU A 90 -9.07 10.26 -42.03
N HIS A 91 -9.34 11.30 -42.83
CA HIS A 91 -9.52 11.21 -44.28
C HIS A 91 -8.49 11.96 -45.15
N ASN A 92 -7.32 12.34 -44.61
CA ASN A 92 -6.30 13.02 -45.43
C ASN A 92 -4.84 12.70 -45.06
N SER A 93 -4.29 11.62 -45.62
CA SER A 93 -2.84 11.43 -45.77
C SER A 93 -2.49 10.33 -46.79
N SER A 94 -2.90 10.50 -48.05
CA SER A 94 -2.41 9.65 -49.16
C SER A 94 -1.12 10.25 -49.73
N PHE A 95 -0.01 9.51 -49.67
CA PHE A 95 1.25 9.86 -50.32
C PHE A 95 1.66 8.79 -51.34
N PRO A 96 2.33 9.15 -52.46
CA PRO A 96 2.48 8.26 -53.61
C PRO A 96 3.65 7.27 -53.49
N ILE A 97 3.55 6.17 -54.24
CA ILE A 97 4.64 5.20 -54.46
C ILE A 97 5.43 5.65 -55.71
N PRO A 98 6.76 5.79 -55.65
CA PRO A 98 7.60 5.89 -56.85
C PRO A 98 7.88 4.51 -57.44
N ALA A 99 7.94 4.43 -58.78
CA ALA A 99 8.26 3.21 -59.54
C ALA A 99 9.79 2.95 -59.58
N PRO A 100 10.23 1.72 -59.93
CA PRO A 100 11.65 1.41 -60.03
C PRO A 100 12.25 1.86 -61.37
N GLU A 101 13.44 2.46 -61.32
CA GLU A 101 14.31 2.60 -62.49
C GLU A 101 15.51 1.66 -62.38
N SER A 102 15.90 1.10 -63.52
CA SER A 102 17.06 0.23 -63.69
C SER A 102 18.22 1.02 -64.28
N ASP A 103 19.42 0.88 -63.74
CA ASP A 103 20.61 0.93 -64.59
C ASP A 103 21.78 0.15 -63.99
N VAL A 104 22.71 -0.27 -64.86
CA VAL A 104 23.89 -1.07 -64.51
C VAL A 104 25.13 -0.40 -65.08
N PRO A 105 26.26 -0.37 -64.35
CA PRO A 105 27.47 -0.87 -64.99
C PRO A 105 28.43 -1.66 -64.08
N SER A 106 28.94 -2.75 -64.66
CA SER A 106 30.33 -3.21 -64.71
C SER A 106 31.32 -2.94 -63.56
N SER A 107 31.95 -4.02 -63.12
CA SER A 107 33.03 -4.12 -62.12
C SER A 107 34.31 -3.31 -62.43
N PRO A 108 35.24 -3.22 -61.46
CA PRO A 108 36.33 -4.21 -61.48
C PRO A 108 36.54 -4.95 -60.15
N THR A 109 37.04 -6.20 -60.25
CA THR A 109 37.34 -7.08 -59.11
C THR A 109 38.59 -6.61 -58.36
N ILE A 110 38.48 -6.37 -57.04
CA ILE A 110 39.63 -6.21 -56.15
C ILE A 110 39.91 -7.55 -55.45
N LEU A 111 41.08 -8.11 -55.71
CA LEU A 111 41.58 -9.33 -55.05
C LEU A 111 42.17 -8.95 -53.68
N ILE A 112 41.58 -9.43 -52.58
CA ILE A 112 42.09 -9.19 -51.22
C ILE A 112 42.46 -10.53 -50.56
N SER A 113 43.70 -10.63 -50.09
CA SER A 113 44.25 -11.83 -49.44
C SER A 113 43.61 -12.12 -48.07
N PRO A 114 43.48 -13.40 -47.67
CA PRO A 114 42.79 -13.77 -46.43
C PRO A 114 43.68 -13.59 -45.19
N HIS A 115 43.57 -12.43 -44.53
CA HIS A 115 44.12 -12.23 -43.18
C HIS A 115 43.03 -12.03 -42.13
N HIS A 116 42.90 -13.05 -41.27
CA HIS A 116 42.38 -13.03 -39.89
C HIS A 116 41.45 -11.88 -39.49
N LEU A 117 40.18 -11.96 -39.88
CA LEU A 117 39.12 -11.23 -39.18
C LEU A 117 38.72 -12.01 -37.92
N THR A 118 39.07 -11.47 -36.75
CA THR A 118 38.39 -11.85 -35.50
C THR A 118 36.92 -11.42 -35.59
N PRO A 119 35.97 -12.18 -35.00
CA PRO A 119 34.58 -11.74 -34.96
C PRO A 119 34.51 -10.44 -34.16
N PRO A 120 33.80 -9.39 -34.65
CA PRO A 120 33.64 -8.17 -33.88
C PRO A 120 32.85 -8.50 -32.62
N THR A 121 33.46 -8.32 -31.45
CA THR A 121 32.77 -8.42 -30.16
C THR A 121 31.69 -7.35 -30.13
N PHE A 122 30.46 -7.74 -30.44
CA PHE A 122 29.32 -6.84 -30.49
C PHE A 122 29.00 -6.42 -29.05
N ASN A 123 29.61 -5.31 -28.63
CA ASN A 123 29.46 -4.80 -27.28
C ASN A 123 28.04 -4.22 -27.19
N LEU A 124 27.08 -5.03 -26.71
CA LEU A 124 25.70 -4.60 -26.59
C LEU A 124 25.65 -3.29 -25.78
N PRO A 125 24.83 -2.30 -26.19
CA PRO A 125 24.62 -1.13 -25.36
C PRO A 125 24.11 -1.57 -23.99
N PRO A 126 24.43 -0.83 -22.91
CA PRO A 126 23.89 -1.14 -21.58
C PRO A 126 22.37 -1.26 -21.69
N THR A 127 21.84 -2.39 -21.23
CA THR A 127 20.43 -2.76 -21.44
C THR A 127 19.53 -1.62 -20.97
N MET A 128 18.69 -1.09 -21.87
CA MET A 128 17.65 -0.11 -21.53
C MET A 128 16.93 -0.61 -20.27
N SER A 129 17.07 0.13 -19.16
CA SER A 129 16.54 -0.28 -17.86
C SER A 129 15.04 -0.47 -17.98
N THR A 130 14.55 -1.71 -17.88
CA THR A 130 13.12 -1.99 -17.91
C THR A 130 12.48 -1.32 -16.69
N PRO A 131 11.48 -0.43 -16.87
CA PRO A 131 10.94 0.35 -15.78
C PRO A 131 10.38 -0.58 -14.70
N THR A 132 10.77 -0.34 -13.44
CA THR A 132 10.37 -1.21 -12.33
C THR A 132 8.86 -1.11 -12.12
N ARG A 133 8.16 -2.25 -12.16
CA ARG A 133 6.73 -2.28 -11.81
C ARG A 133 6.55 -2.10 -10.31
N LEU A 134 5.70 -1.16 -9.91
CA LEU A 134 5.38 -0.87 -8.52
C LEU A 134 4.01 -1.44 -8.15
N LEU A 135 3.95 -2.18 -7.03
CA LEU A 135 2.70 -2.41 -6.31
C LEU A 135 2.57 -1.35 -5.21
N ILE A 136 1.63 -0.44 -5.36
CA ILE A 136 1.34 0.59 -4.36
C ILE A 136 0.13 0.16 -3.53
N CYS A 137 0.43 -0.42 -2.37
CA CYS A 137 -0.54 -0.78 -1.35
C CYS A 137 -0.87 0.42 -0.46
N SER A 138 -2.15 0.74 -0.24
CA SER A 138 -2.57 1.64 0.83
C SER A 138 -3.22 0.88 1.97
N ILE A 139 -2.88 1.25 3.20
CA ILE A 139 -3.57 0.80 4.41
C ILE A 139 -4.43 1.89 5.03
N GLY A 140 -5.41 1.45 5.81
CA GLY A 140 -6.51 2.24 6.33
C GLY A 140 -7.65 1.32 6.73
N ASN A 141 -8.66 1.84 7.41
CA ASN A 141 -9.79 1.04 7.85
C ASN A 141 -10.93 1.02 6.81
N PRO A 142 -11.73 -0.06 6.76
CA PRO A 142 -12.97 -0.12 5.98
C PRO A 142 -14.05 0.79 6.58
N ALA A 143 -15.22 0.84 5.93
CA ALA A 143 -16.38 1.57 6.45
C ALA A 143 -16.74 1.09 7.88
N PRO A 144 -17.13 1.98 8.81
CA PRO A 144 -17.40 3.42 8.62
C PRO A 144 -16.16 4.34 8.61
N TYR A 145 -14.96 3.82 8.83
CA TYR A 145 -13.75 4.59 9.11
C TYR A 145 -12.95 5.03 7.86
N THR A 146 -13.59 5.12 6.70
CA THR A 146 -12.92 5.46 5.41
C THR A 146 -12.39 6.89 5.34
N ASN A 147 -12.95 7.81 6.12
CA ASN A 147 -12.61 9.24 6.12
C ASN A 147 -11.93 9.68 7.45
N THR A 148 -11.26 8.76 8.15
CA THR A 148 -10.49 9.07 9.37
C THR A 148 -9.03 9.36 9.05
N LEU A 149 -8.29 9.97 9.99
CA LEU A 149 -6.85 10.22 9.81
C LEU A 149 -6.07 8.90 9.58
N HIS A 150 -6.45 7.81 10.25
CA HIS A 150 -5.90 6.47 10.03
C HIS A 150 -6.21 5.87 8.65
N SER A 151 -6.98 6.57 7.80
CA SER A 151 -7.28 6.20 6.42
C SER A 151 -6.69 7.19 5.40
N ALA A 152 -5.73 8.05 5.81
CA ALA A 152 -5.06 8.98 4.90
C ALA A 152 -4.40 8.29 3.69
N GLY A 153 -3.82 7.09 3.87
CA GLY A 153 -3.30 6.30 2.77
C GLY A 153 -4.38 5.89 1.76
N HIS A 154 -5.58 5.53 2.24
CA HIS A 154 -6.74 5.23 1.39
C HIS A 154 -7.23 6.48 0.63
N THR A 155 -7.15 7.67 1.22
CA THR A 155 -7.47 8.95 0.55
C THR A 155 -6.50 9.22 -0.60
N ILE A 156 -5.19 9.19 -0.33
CA ILE A 156 -4.14 9.42 -1.34
C ILE A 156 -4.25 8.43 -2.50
N LEU A 157 -4.34 7.13 -2.23
CA LEU A 157 -4.41 6.12 -3.31
C LEU A 157 -5.67 6.26 -4.18
N SER A 158 -6.76 6.78 -3.62
CA SER A 158 -7.99 7.05 -4.37
C SER A 158 -7.87 8.26 -5.31
N LEU A 159 -6.89 9.15 -5.08
CA LEU A 159 -6.56 10.28 -5.96
C LEU A 159 -5.40 9.94 -6.93
N LEU A 160 -4.48 9.06 -6.54
CA LEU A 160 -3.42 8.58 -7.44
C LEU A 160 -3.98 7.84 -8.66
N ALA A 161 -5.04 7.04 -8.52
CA ALA A 161 -5.63 6.27 -9.62
C ALA A 161 -5.99 7.12 -10.87
N PRO A 162 -6.81 8.19 -10.78
CA PRO A 162 -7.08 9.04 -11.93
C PRO A 162 -5.84 9.83 -12.40
N SER A 163 -4.92 10.22 -11.51
CA SER A 163 -3.67 10.91 -11.90
C SER A 163 -2.72 10.04 -12.71
N LEU A 164 -2.70 8.72 -12.44
CA LEU A 164 -1.90 7.71 -13.13
C LEU A 164 -2.66 7.03 -14.29
N SER A 165 -3.84 7.54 -14.64
CA SER A 165 -4.74 6.96 -15.66
C SER A 165 -5.14 5.49 -15.42
N ASN A 166 -5.08 5.01 -14.18
CA ASN A 166 -5.57 3.68 -13.81
C ASN A 166 -7.11 3.60 -13.91
N PRO A 167 -7.67 2.39 -14.17
CA PRO A 167 -9.11 2.15 -14.10
C PRO A 167 -9.64 2.23 -12.66
N PRO A 168 -10.97 2.39 -12.46
CA PRO A 168 -11.58 2.40 -11.14
C PRO A 168 -11.30 1.13 -10.32
N PHE A 169 -11.12 1.31 -9.01
CA PHE A 169 -10.89 0.23 -8.05
C PHE A 169 -11.99 -0.85 -8.06
N GLN A 170 -11.61 -2.11 -8.29
CA GLN A 170 -12.49 -3.28 -8.29
C GLN A 170 -12.03 -4.32 -7.25
N LYS A 171 -12.96 -5.09 -6.67
CA LYS A 171 -12.62 -6.10 -5.64
C LYS A 171 -11.92 -7.31 -6.27
N SER A 172 -10.69 -7.60 -5.83
CA SER A 172 -9.90 -8.73 -6.36
C SER A 172 -9.68 -9.82 -5.31
N ARG A 173 -10.20 -11.02 -5.57
CA ARG A 173 -10.01 -12.20 -4.69
C ARG A 173 -8.58 -12.75 -4.77
N SER A 174 -7.93 -12.68 -5.93
CA SER A 174 -6.54 -13.13 -6.14
C SER A 174 -5.50 -12.19 -5.50
N TYR A 175 -5.84 -10.91 -5.32
CA TYR A 175 -5.05 -9.93 -4.58
C TYR A 175 -5.64 -9.71 -3.16
N GLY A 176 -5.72 -10.77 -2.37
CA GLY A 176 -5.98 -10.67 -0.92
C GLY A 176 -7.35 -10.11 -0.49
N ASN A 177 -8.35 -10.06 -1.37
CA ASN A 177 -9.67 -9.42 -1.19
C ASN A 177 -9.69 -7.89 -1.21
N GLY A 178 -8.53 -7.24 -1.35
CA GLY A 178 -8.47 -5.78 -1.47
C GLY A 178 -9.10 -5.27 -2.76
N LEU A 179 -9.21 -3.94 -2.86
CA LEU A 179 -9.64 -3.30 -4.09
C LEU A 179 -8.40 -3.02 -4.96
N LEU A 180 -8.36 -3.60 -6.15
CA LEU A 180 -7.27 -3.51 -7.11
C LEU A 180 -7.62 -2.50 -8.22
N SER A 181 -6.60 -1.78 -8.68
CA SER A 181 -6.64 -0.81 -9.78
C SER A 181 -5.35 -1.03 -10.59
N PRO A 182 -5.34 -1.97 -11.56
CA PRO A 182 -4.12 -2.39 -12.26
C PRO A 182 -3.55 -1.32 -13.18
N GLY A 183 -2.25 -1.39 -13.48
CA GLY A 183 -1.59 -0.53 -14.46
C GLY A 183 -0.30 -1.14 -15.01
N SER A 184 0.32 -0.48 -16.00
CA SER A 184 1.59 -0.90 -16.60
C SER A 184 2.74 -0.77 -15.59
N THR A 185 3.22 0.45 -15.32
CA THR A 185 4.22 0.73 -14.28
C THR A 185 3.61 0.63 -12.88
N TYR A 186 2.42 1.20 -12.68
CA TYR A 186 1.83 1.42 -11.36
C TYR A 186 0.54 0.62 -11.16
N THR A 187 0.59 -0.43 -10.34
CA THR A 187 -0.61 -1.18 -9.89
C THR A 187 -0.98 -0.76 -8.48
N LEU A 188 -2.21 -0.29 -8.30
CA LEU A 188 -2.71 0.26 -7.03
C LEU A 188 -3.58 -0.75 -6.30
N TRP A 189 -3.37 -0.91 -4.99
CA TRP A 189 -4.14 -1.83 -4.15
C TRP A 189 -4.55 -1.19 -2.83
N LYS A 190 -5.85 -1.27 -2.49
CA LYS A 190 -6.41 -0.71 -1.26
C LYS A 190 -6.89 -1.80 -0.32
N SER A 191 -6.48 -1.74 0.95
CA SER A 191 -6.85 -2.71 1.96
C SER A 191 -8.37 -2.74 2.19
N SER A 192 -8.93 -3.95 2.26
CA SER A 192 -10.32 -4.20 2.67
C SER A 192 -10.46 -4.56 4.16
N SER A 193 -9.35 -4.64 4.88
CA SER A 193 -9.25 -5.24 6.21
C SER A 193 -9.05 -4.18 7.30
N LEU A 194 -9.39 -4.51 8.54
CA LEU A 194 -9.06 -3.66 9.70
C LEU A 194 -7.54 -3.46 9.81
N MET A 195 -7.11 -2.27 10.22
CA MET A 195 -5.71 -1.84 10.18
C MET A 195 -4.74 -2.82 10.87
N ASN A 196 -5.12 -3.40 12.01
CA ASN A 196 -4.29 -4.35 12.77
C ASN A 196 -4.03 -5.68 12.03
N VAL A 197 -4.81 -6.01 11.00
CA VAL A 197 -4.69 -7.24 10.20
C VAL A 197 -4.45 -6.97 8.71
N SER A 198 -4.17 -5.72 8.30
CA SER A 198 -3.89 -5.36 6.91
C SER A 198 -2.67 -6.09 6.31
N GLY A 199 -1.72 -6.55 7.14
CA GLY A 199 -0.51 -7.23 6.69
C GLY A 199 -0.78 -8.47 5.84
N VAL A 200 -1.75 -9.30 6.22
CA VAL A 200 -2.12 -10.52 5.48
C VAL A 200 -2.60 -10.19 4.06
N GLY A 201 -3.36 -9.11 3.92
CA GLY A 201 -3.82 -8.62 2.61
C GLY A 201 -2.67 -8.08 1.75
N VAL A 202 -1.77 -7.30 2.34
CA VAL A 202 -0.58 -6.75 1.66
C VAL A 202 0.36 -7.86 1.18
N THR A 203 0.68 -8.83 2.04
CA THR A 203 1.49 -10.01 1.66
C THR A 203 0.82 -10.81 0.55
N SER A 204 -0.49 -11.03 0.61
CA SER A 204 -1.23 -11.76 -0.44
C SER A 204 -1.24 -11.02 -1.79
N ALA A 205 -1.47 -9.70 -1.78
CA ALA A 205 -1.41 -8.86 -2.98
C ALA A 205 -0.01 -8.85 -3.60
N TRP A 206 1.03 -8.70 -2.77
CA TRP A 206 2.43 -8.69 -3.20
C TRP A 206 2.88 -10.03 -3.81
N THR A 207 2.50 -11.16 -3.21
CA THR A 207 2.80 -12.50 -3.76
C THR A 207 2.10 -12.73 -5.11
N SER A 208 0.88 -12.21 -5.30
CA SER A 208 0.19 -12.30 -6.59
C SER A 208 0.77 -11.37 -7.65
N PHE A 209 1.16 -10.15 -7.28
CA PHE A 209 1.80 -9.19 -8.18
C PHE A 209 3.14 -9.69 -8.75
N GLN A 210 4.00 -10.26 -7.90
CA GLN A 210 5.28 -10.87 -8.34
C GLN A 210 5.06 -12.03 -9.30
N ARG A 211 4.00 -12.84 -9.11
CA ARG A 211 3.66 -13.96 -10.00
C ARG A 211 3.19 -13.48 -11.38
N GLU A 212 2.46 -12.37 -11.42
CA GLU A 212 2.00 -11.72 -12.66
C GLU A 212 3.14 -10.98 -13.39
N SER A 213 4.15 -10.54 -12.65
CA SER A 213 5.23 -9.66 -13.13
C SER A 213 6.59 -10.36 -13.20
N SER A 214 6.62 -11.67 -13.37
CA SER A 214 7.83 -12.50 -13.26
C SER A 214 8.98 -12.13 -14.21
N SER A 215 8.70 -11.39 -15.29
CA SER A 215 9.68 -10.91 -16.27
C SER A 215 10.19 -9.48 -16.03
N ALA A 216 9.85 -8.84 -14.91
CA ALA A 216 10.20 -7.44 -14.63
C ALA A 216 10.66 -7.23 -13.17
N GLU A 217 11.54 -6.24 -12.94
CA GLU A 217 11.85 -5.82 -11.57
C GLU A 217 10.59 -5.28 -10.90
N CYS A 218 10.35 -5.71 -9.65
CA CYS A 218 9.16 -5.38 -8.88
C CYS A 218 9.54 -4.76 -7.53
N LYS A 219 8.88 -3.68 -7.13
CA LYS A 219 9.01 -3.09 -5.78
C LYS A 219 7.66 -2.91 -5.11
N LEU A 220 7.59 -3.20 -3.81
CA LEU A 220 6.42 -2.96 -2.96
C LEU A 220 6.51 -1.57 -2.30
N VAL A 221 5.45 -0.77 -2.43
CA VAL A 221 5.30 0.53 -1.77
C VAL A 221 4.05 0.50 -0.87
N VAL A 222 4.17 0.97 0.36
CA VAL A 222 3.07 1.04 1.35
C VAL A 222 2.78 2.49 1.74
N ILE A 223 1.59 3.00 1.40
CA ILE A 223 1.11 4.32 1.83
C ILE A 223 0.31 4.19 3.13
N HIS A 224 0.68 4.97 4.15
CA HIS A 224 0.12 4.92 5.50
C HIS A 224 0.09 6.32 6.15
N ASP A 225 -0.54 6.49 7.31
CA ASP A 225 -0.47 7.73 8.10
C ASP A 225 0.77 7.80 9.02
N GLU A 226 1.38 8.98 9.16
CA GLU A 226 2.54 9.25 10.03
C GLU A 226 2.21 10.39 11.00
N LEU A 227 2.17 10.08 12.29
CA LEU A 227 1.88 11.02 13.38
C LEU A 227 2.97 12.10 13.53
N GLU A 228 4.25 11.75 13.33
CA GLU A 228 5.36 12.67 13.58
C GLU A 228 5.58 13.70 12.44
N LEU A 229 4.60 13.88 11.53
CA LEU A 229 4.65 14.84 10.43
C LEU A 229 3.37 15.69 10.37
N PRO A 230 3.47 17.02 10.16
CA PRO A 230 2.30 17.87 9.95
C PRO A 230 1.42 17.42 8.77
N ALA A 231 0.11 17.69 8.88
CA ALA A 231 -0.88 17.37 7.85
C ALA A 231 -0.42 17.79 6.44
N GLY A 232 -0.34 16.82 5.52
CA GLY A 232 0.07 17.07 4.12
C GLY A 232 1.58 17.12 3.85
N ARG A 233 2.44 16.90 4.85
CA ARG A 233 3.84 16.50 4.59
C ARG A 233 3.92 15.02 4.22
N ILE A 234 4.96 14.62 3.49
CA ILE A 234 5.24 13.20 3.23
C ILE A 234 6.68 12.87 3.64
N ASN A 235 6.97 11.58 3.82
CA ASN A 235 8.33 11.09 4.07
C ASN A 235 8.44 9.61 3.64
N VAL A 236 9.45 9.31 2.83
CA VAL A 236 9.73 7.96 2.33
C VAL A 236 10.76 7.26 3.24
N LYS A 237 10.46 6.04 3.69
CA LYS A 237 11.32 5.24 4.55
C LYS A 237 11.40 3.78 4.09
N PRO A 238 12.50 3.07 4.39
CA PRO A 238 12.51 1.61 4.34
C PRO A 238 11.43 1.01 5.26
N GLY A 239 10.78 -0.05 4.81
CA GLY A 239 9.75 -0.78 5.55
C GLY A 239 10.27 -1.53 6.77
N SER A 240 11.59 -1.78 6.82
CA SER A 240 12.31 -2.35 7.97
C SER A 240 12.37 -1.41 9.18
N ASN A 241 12.23 -0.09 8.99
CA ASN A 241 12.28 0.89 10.07
C ASN A 241 11.14 0.65 11.09
N SER A 242 11.35 1.01 12.36
CA SER A 242 10.34 0.83 13.43
C SER A 242 8.94 1.32 13.02
N PRO A 243 7.87 0.52 13.26
CA PRO A 243 6.48 0.95 13.05
C PRO A 243 6.00 2.15 13.90
N LYS A 244 6.78 2.62 14.89
CA LYS A 244 6.40 3.71 15.83
C LYS A 244 5.01 3.55 16.48
N GLY A 245 4.58 2.32 16.75
CA GLY A 245 3.25 2.01 17.31
C GLY A 245 2.11 1.93 16.28
N HIS A 246 2.34 2.21 15.00
CA HIS A 246 1.32 2.07 13.96
C HIS A 246 0.97 0.59 13.71
N ASN A 247 -0.24 0.19 14.12
CA ASN A 247 -0.69 -1.20 14.08
C ASN A 247 -0.63 -1.86 12.69
N GLY A 248 -0.97 -1.14 11.61
CA GLY A 248 -0.86 -1.66 10.24
C GLY A 248 0.56 -1.94 9.77
N LEU A 249 1.52 -1.03 10.02
CA LEU A 249 2.93 -1.27 9.73
C LEU A 249 3.52 -2.42 10.58
N LYS A 250 3.07 -2.58 11.83
CA LYS A 250 3.39 -3.77 12.63
C LYS A 250 2.87 -5.04 11.93
N SER A 251 1.58 -5.06 11.59
CA SER A 251 0.92 -6.16 10.86
C SER A 251 1.69 -6.55 9.59
N ILE A 252 2.03 -5.57 8.75
CA ILE A 252 2.79 -5.77 7.50
C ILE A 252 4.19 -6.34 7.75
N ARG A 253 4.95 -5.76 8.68
CA ARG A 253 6.31 -6.25 9.01
C ARG A 253 6.26 -7.70 9.49
N ASP A 254 5.30 -8.00 10.36
CA ASP A 254 5.16 -9.30 11.00
C ASP A 254 4.65 -10.37 9.99
N THR A 255 3.94 -9.99 8.90
CA THR A 255 3.50 -10.91 7.82
C THR A 255 4.40 -10.97 6.58
N LEU A 256 5.15 -9.92 6.25
CA LEU A 256 6.13 -9.93 5.14
C LEU A 256 7.44 -10.65 5.50
N ARG A 257 7.67 -10.97 6.78
CA ARG A 257 8.81 -11.80 7.26
C ARG A 257 10.18 -11.35 6.73
N GLY A 258 10.39 -10.03 6.68
CA GLY A 258 11.67 -9.44 6.25
C GLY A 258 11.81 -9.15 4.75
N GLN A 259 10.80 -9.45 3.91
CA GLN A 259 10.83 -9.00 2.51
C GLN A 259 10.95 -7.46 2.42
N PRO A 260 11.80 -6.93 1.53
CA PRO A 260 12.01 -5.49 1.41
C PRO A 260 10.77 -4.80 0.83
N TYR A 261 10.40 -3.68 1.44
CA TYR A 261 9.37 -2.78 0.93
C TYR A 261 9.72 -1.33 1.28
N THR A 262 9.22 -0.39 0.50
CA THR A 262 9.28 1.05 0.79
C THR A 262 7.97 1.48 1.43
N ARG A 263 7.98 2.47 2.32
CA ARG A 263 6.74 3.08 2.83
C ARG A 263 6.75 4.60 2.72
N ILE A 264 5.61 5.15 2.32
CA ILE A 264 5.36 6.59 2.20
C ILE A 264 4.42 6.98 3.33
N GLY A 265 4.96 7.66 4.33
CA GLY A 265 4.19 8.17 5.46
C GLY A 265 3.55 9.51 5.11
N ILE A 266 2.23 9.55 5.10
CA ILE A 266 1.41 10.75 4.90
C ILE A 266 1.20 11.40 6.26
N GLY A 267 1.72 12.62 6.43
CA GLY A 267 1.61 13.37 7.67
C GLY A 267 0.15 13.67 8.01
N ILE A 268 -0.23 13.36 9.25
CA ILE A 268 -1.56 13.64 9.83
C ILE A 268 -1.49 14.57 11.05
N GLY A 269 -0.30 14.85 11.58
CA GLY A 269 -0.09 15.49 12.87
C GLY A 269 -0.26 14.54 14.06
N ARG A 270 -0.03 15.05 15.27
CA ARG A 270 -0.14 14.30 16.54
C ARG A 270 -0.92 15.13 17.56
N PRO A 271 -1.74 14.53 18.43
CA PRO A 271 -2.26 15.22 19.61
C PRO A 271 -1.13 15.56 20.59
N GLU A 272 -1.37 16.52 21.47
CA GLU A 272 -0.41 16.97 22.50
C GLU A 272 -0.05 15.83 23.47
N SER A 273 -1.07 15.11 23.95
CA SER A 273 -0.86 13.90 24.75
C SER A 273 -0.29 12.76 23.91
N ARG A 274 0.75 12.12 24.43
CA ARG A 274 1.36 10.92 23.87
C ARG A 274 0.72 9.62 24.38
N ASP A 275 -0.32 9.70 25.20
CA ASP A 275 -1.08 8.53 25.66
C ASP A 275 -1.63 7.69 24.48
N ALA A 276 -1.62 6.37 24.65
CA ALA A 276 -2.03 5.42 23.62
C ALA A 276 -3.53 5.51 23.32
N GLY A 277 -4.38 5.75 24.32
CA GLY A 277 -5.82 5.94 24.14
C GLY A 277 -6.15 7.25 23.43
N VAL A 278 -5.51 8.36 23.82
CA VAL A 278 -5.67 9.66 23.14
C VAL A 278 -5.19 9.59 21.69
N VAL A 279 -4.04 8.96 21.42
CA VAL A 279 -3.53 8.77 20.05
C VAL A 279 -4.46 7.86 19.22
N ALA A 280 -4.99 6.77 19.79
CA ALA A 280 -5.94 5.90 19.10
C ALA A 280 -7.24 6.64 18.74
N ASN A 281 -7.81 7.40 19.67
CA ASN A 281 -8.99 8.22 19.42
C ASN A 281 -8.71 9.32 18.37
N TYR A 282 -7.52 9.91 18.39
CA TYR A 282 -7.11 10.90 17.40
C TYR A 282 -7.02 10.31 15.99
N VAL A 283 -6.40 9.14 15.77
CA VAL A 283 -6.32 8.58 14.40
C VAL A 283 -7.68 8.07 13.91
N LEU A 284 -8.57 7.63 14.81
CA LEU A 284 -9.90 7.15 14.48
C LEU A 284 -10.96 8.24 14.29
N ARG A 285 -10.68 9.52 14.60
CA ARG A 285 -11.60 10.62 14.29
C ARG A 285 -11.64 10.93 12.79
N LYS A 286 -12.74 11.49 12.32
CA LYS A 286 -12.87 12.01 10.94
C LYS A 286 -11.89 13.17 10.70
N MET A 287 -11.31 13.23 9.50
CA MET A 287 -10.50 14.39 9.10
C MET A 287 -11.34 15.67 9.10
N SER A 288 -10.76 16.79 9.52
CA SER A 288 -11.34 18.11 9.26
C SER A 288 -11.29 18.43 7.76
N ALA A 289 -12.12 19.39 7.30
CA ALA A 289 -12.08 19.83 5.91
C ALA A 289 -10.72 20.45 5.51
N GLU A 290 -9.97 20.99 6.47
CA GLU A 290 -8.63 21.54 6.24
C GLU A 290 -7.55 20.47 6.22
N GLU A 291 -7.59 19.51 7.15
CA GLU A 291 -6.69 18.36 7.18
C GLU A 291 -6.84 17.54 5.90
N LYS A 292 -8.09 17.31 5.48
CA LYS A 292 -8.39 16.65 4.21
C LYS A 292 -7.78 17.41 3.03
N ARG A 293 -7.99 18.72 2.89
CA ARG A 293 -7.36 19.53 1.82
C ARG A 293 -5.84 19.46 1.85
N LYS A 294 -5.22 19.50 3.04
CA LYS A 294 -3.75 19.39 3.21
C LYS A 294 -3.22 18.02 2.78
N ILE A 295 -3.93 16.95 3.10
CA ILE A 295 -3.61 15.57 2.68
C ILE A 295 -3.81 15.42 1.17
N GLU A 296 -4.98 15.76 0.62
CA GLU A 296 -5.26 15.67 -0.81
C GLU A 296 -4.29 16.52 -1.66
N GLY A 297 -3.84 17.65 -1.13
CA GLY A 297 -2.83 18.52 -1.76
C GLY A 297 -1.41 17.94 -1.82
N CYS A 298 -1.09 16.82 -1.15
CA CYS A 298 0.24 16.22 -1.20
C CYS A 298 0.42 15.15 -2.31
N VAL A 299 -0.64 14.81 -3.04
CA VAL A 299 -0.64 13.77 -4.09
C VAL A 299 0.47 13.96 -5.14
N GLY A 300 0.75 15.20 -5.57
CA GLY A 300 1.85 15.49 -6.51
C GLY A 300 3.21 15.00 -6.02
N LYS A 301 3.52 15.21 -4.73
CA LYS A 301 4.77 14.75 -4.10
C LYS A 301 4.85 13.24 -3.95
N VAL A 302 3.69 12.57 -3.87
CA VAL A 302 3.63 11.11 -3.89
C VAL A 302 3.87 10.58 -5.30
N LEU A 303 3.42 11.28 -6.35
CA LEU A 303 3.77 10.95 -7.75
C LEU A 303 5.28 11.13 -8.01
N GLU A 304 5.86 12.25 -7.57
CA GLU A 304 7.31 12.53 -7.64
C GLU A 304 8.14 11.38 -7.02
N GLU A 305 7.76 10.93 -5.81
CA GLU A 305 8.44 9.82 -5.12
C GLU A 305 8.16 8.44 -5.74
N LEU A 306 7.05 8.26 -6.47
CA LEU A 306 6.75 7.01 -7.17
C LEU A 306 7.57 6.89 -8.47
N ALA A 307 7.72 7.96 -9.25
CA ALA A 307 8.61 7.99 -10.42
C ALA A 307 10.07 7.67 -10.02
N ARG A 308 10.55 8.34 -8.96
CA ARG A 308 11.88 8.09 -8.36
C ARG A 308 12.06 6.66 -7.79
N LEU A 309 11.00 5.86 -7.67
CA LEU A 309 11.04 4.45 -7.23
C LEU A 309 10.87 3.45 -8.39
N SER A 310 10.15 3.82 -9.46
CA SER A 310 10.04 3.02 -10.69
C SER A 310 11.29 3.14 -11.58
N GLY A 311 11.98 4.29 -11.50
CA GLY A 311 13.13 4.63 -12.35
C GLY A 311 12.77 5.57 -13.51
N GLU A 312 11.66 6.30 -13.38
CA GLU A 312 11.18 7.35 -14.31
C GLU A 312 11.68 8.74 -13.86
#